data_AF-A0A947XMT6-F1
#
_entry.id   AF-A0A947XMT6-F1
#
_cell.length_a   1.000
_cell.length_b   1.000
_cell.length_c   1.000
_cell.angle_alpha   90.00
_cell.angle_beta   90.00
_cell.angle_gamma   90.00
#
_symmetry.space_group_name_H-M   'P 1'
#
loop_
_entity.id
_entity.type
_entity.pdbx_description
1 polymer ?
#
loop_
_entity_poly.entity_id
_entity_poly.type
_entity_poly.pdbx_seq_one_letter_code
_entity_poly.pdbx_strand_id
1 'polypeptide(L)'
;MNWLPLEHLLLEAHPGRAVTADLDQPQLRQHALQLAAELQRRGVKRLALYLDDAAELAIALLAAWRAGIAVLLPADAQAQTRQRMSAQCDLWLDNLDGLLNADSAALPPAPLDLDQCRLTLCTSGSSGEAKLIDKSLRQLANEVTALEQLWGKQLGSATILGSVATQHIYGLLFRVLWPLCAGRVFLRRAQPFPEDLQRESLATGTDFAWVASPALLKRMGDNLNWPALRTVRQVFSSGGALPGETAAELHELLGQWPTEIYGSSETGGIAWRQGGELWTPFAGIELGQNAEGALHLTSPYLPDGYREQTADAVEIQADGRFALRGRLDRIIKLE
;
A
#
# COMPACT_ATOMS: atom_id res chain seq x y z
N MET A 1 3.38 -11.15 20.48
CA MET A 1 2.80 -10.71 19.20
C MET A 1 2.85 -9.18 19.18
N ASN A 2 3.48 -8.58 18.16
CA ASN A 2 3.63 -7.12 18.02
C ASN A 2 2.49 -6.49 17.19
N TRP A 3 1.38 -7.19 16.98
CA TRP A 3 0.29 -6.72 16.14
C TRP A 3 -0.57 -5.67 16.84
N LEU A 4 -0.88 -4.58 16.15
CA LEU A 4 -1.90 -3.59 16.52
C LEU A 4 -2.91 -3.51 15.37
N PRO A 5 -4.22 -3.74 15.66
CA PRO A 5 -5.27 -3.47 14.69
C PRO A 5 -5.21 -2.02 14.21
N LEU A 6 -5.60 -1.80 12.95
CA LEU A 6 -5.48 -0.49 12.29
C LEU A 6 -6.29 0.59 13.04
N GLU A 7 -7.46 0.21 13.54
CA GLU A 7 -8.34 1.04 14.35
C GLU A 7 -7.74 1.44 15.71
N HIS A 8 -6.73 0.72 16.21
CA HIS A 8 -6.13 0.98 17.51
C HIS A 8 -4.82 1.78 17.46
N LEU A 9 -4.32 2.13 16.26
CA LEU A 9 -3.04 2.83 16.11
C LEU A 9 -2.93 4.16 16.87
N LEU A 10 -4.05 4.82 17.15
CA LEU A 10 -4.10 6.09 17.91
C LEU A 10 -4.63 5.94 19.34
N LEU A 11 -5.05 4.74 19.74
CA LEU A 11 -5.71 4.52 21.03
C LEU A 11 -4.69 4.58 22.18
N GLU A 12 -3.70 3.69 22.14
CA GLU A 12 -2.66 3.57 23.16
C GLU A 12 -1.28 3.92 22.61
N ALA A 13 -0.40 4.33 23.51
CA ALA A 13 1.02 4.51 23.21
C ALA A 13 1.75 3.17 23.45
N HIS A 14 2.66 2.81 22.56
CA HIS A 14 3.45 1.59 22.62
C HIS A 14 4.94 1.95 22.59
N PRO A 15 5.53 2.34 23.73
CA PRO A 15 6.95 2.70 23.83
C PRO A 15 7.87 1.59 23.32
N GLY A 16 8.96 1.97 22.65
CA GLY A 16 9.93 1.03 22.08
C GLY A 16 9.54 0.44 20.72
N ARG A 17 8.36 0.78 20.19
CA ARG A 17 7.94 0.39 18.84
C ARG A 17 8.38 1.45 17.83
N ALA A 18 9.50 1.22 17.17
CA ALA A 18 9.97 2.07 16.07
C ALA A 18 9.02 1.97 14.85
N VAL A 19 8.83 3.11 14.18
CA VAL A 19 8.05 3.25 12.93
C VAL A 19 9.00 3.50 11.77
N THR A 20 9.93 4.44 11.96
CA THR A 20 11.07 4.72 11.07
C THR A 20 12.34 4.77 11.93
N ALA A 21 13.49 5.08 11.32
CA ALA A 21 14.74 5.22 12.07
C ALA A 21 14.70 6.36 13.11
N ASP A 22 13.86 7.37 12.88
CA ASP A 22 13.78 8.64 13.61
C ASP A 22 12.40 8.90 14.25
N LEU A 23 11.44 7.98 14.11
CA LEU A 23 10.08 8.11 14.63
C LEU A 23 9.62 6.82 15.30
N ASP A 24 9.08 6.94 16.51
CA ASP A 24 8.42 5.84 17.21
C ASP A 24 6.87 5.97 17.22
N GLN A 25 6.18 4.92 17.66
CA GLN A 25 4.72 4.91 17.68
C GLN A 25 4.12 5.98 18.62
N PRO A 26 4.64 6.21 19.84
CA PRO A 26 4.18 7.33 20.68
C PRO A 26 4.27 8.70 19.98
N GLN A 27 5.38 9.00 19.30
CA GLN A 27 5.57 10.24 18.55
C GLN A 27 4.61 10.33 17.36
N LEU A 28 4.49 9.27 16.55
CA LEU A 28 3.55 9.21 15.44
C LEU A 28 2.11 9.47 15.90
N ARG A 29 1.69 8.83 17.00
CA ARG A 29 0.38 9.02 17.60
C ARG A 29 0.18 10.46 18.07
N GLN A 30 1.16 11.04 18.76
CA GLN A 30 1.08 12.42 19.22
C GLN A 30 0.94 13.40 18.05
N HIS A 31 1.79 13.28 17.03
CA HIS A 31 1.72 14.12 15.84
C HIS A 31 0.37 13.97 15.10
N ALA A 32 -0.15 12.75 14.97
CA ALA A 32 -1.45 12.53 14.34
C ALA A 32 -2.60 13.17 15.13
N LEU A 33 -2.60 13.05 16.46
CA LEU A 33 -3.62 13.66 17.33
C LEU A 33 -3.56 15.20 17.33
N GLN A 34 -2.36 15.78 17.27
CA GLN A 34 -2.15 17.22 17.15
C GLN A 34 -2.63 17.75 15.80
N LEU A 35 -2.22 17.10 14.70
CA LEU A 35 -2.68 17.47 13.37
C LEU A 35 -4.20 17.31 13.23
N ALA A 36 -4.80 16.30 13.85
CA ALA A 36 -6.25 16.11 13.84
C ALA A 36 -6.99 17.29 14.47
N ALA A 37 -6.49 17.81 15.60
CA ALA A 37 -7.07 18.98 16.26
C ALA A 37 -6.94 20.25 15.40
N GLU A 38 -5.77 20.43 14.77
CA GLU A 38 -5.53 21.56 13.87
C GLU A 38 -6.44 21.53 12.64
N LEU A 39 -6.62 20.37 12.01
CA LEU A 39 -7.52 20.20 10.88
C LEU A 39 -8.99 20.47 11.27
N GLN A 40 -9.44 20.02 12.45
CA GLN A 40 -10.77 20.33 12.96
C GLN A 40 -10.95 21.83 13.23
N ARG A 41 -9.94 22.49 13.80
CA ARG A 41 -9.96 23.94 14.06
C ARG A 41 -10.09 24.74 12.76
N ARG A 42 -9.45 24.27 11.67
CA ARG A 42 -9.59 24.86 10.33
C ARG A 42 -10.92 24.53 9.64
N GLY A 43 -11.74 23.65 10.23
CA GLY A 43 -13.02 23.25 9.65
C GLY A 43 -12.91 22.35 8.40
N VAL A 44 -11.75 21.72 8.17
CA VAL A 44 -11.52 20.83 7.02
C VAL A 44 -12.45 19.62 7.11
N LYS A 45 -13.07 19.24 5.99
CA LYS A 45 -13.94 18.06 5.84
C LYS A 45 -13.43 17.07 4.80
N ARG A 46 -12.70 17.57 3.80
CA ARG A 46 -12.10 16.80 2.72
C ARG A 46 -10.64 17.20 2.54
N LEU A 47 -9.74 16.25 2.71
CA LEU A 47 -8.30 16.47 2.69
C LEU A 47 -7.65 15.71 1.54
N ALA A 48 -6.97 16.39 0.63
CA ALA A 48 -6.13 15.75 -0.38
C ALA A 48 -4.71 15.60 0.17
N LEU A 49 -4.15 14.39 0.07
CA LEU A 49 -2.80 14.07 0.56
C LEU A 49 -1.89 13.67 -0.60
N TYR A 50 -0.80 14.40 -0.80
CA TYR A 50 0.28 13.98 -1.69
C TYR A 50 1.62 14.19 -0.98
N LEU A 51 1.99 13.26 -0.11
CA LEU A 51 3.19 13.33 0.71
C LEU A 51 4.19 12.29 0.23
N ASP A 52 5.35 12.75 -0.26
CA ASP A 52 6.43 11.86 -0.69
C ASP A 52 7.13 11.15 0.49
N ASP A 53 6.90 11.65 1.72
CA ASP A 53 7.36 11.03 2.96
C ASP A 53 6.26 10.11 3.54
N ALA A 54 6.56 8.82 3.63
CA ALA A 54 5.63 7.80 4.09
C ALA A 54 5.23 7.98 5.57
N ALA A 55 6.10 8.52 6.41
CA ALA A 55 5.79 8.77 7.81
C ALA A 55 4.90 10.00 7.98
N GLU A 56 5.14 11.07 7.20
CA GLU A 56 4.22 12.20 7.14
C GLU A 56 2.86 11.80 6.59
N LEU A 57 2.82 10.97 5.54
CA LEU A 57 1.58 10.43 5.00
C LEU A 57 0.82 9.65 6.08
N ALA A 58 1.51 8.78 6.85
CA ALA A 58 0.91 8.04 7.95
C ALA A 58 0.29 8.98 9.00
N ILE A 59 1.04 10.01 9.43
CA ILE A 59 0.58 11.01 10.39
C ILE A 59 -0.67 11.73 9.85
N ALA A 60 -0.63 12.22 8.61
CA ALA A 60 -1.73 12.95 7.98
C ALA A 60 -2.99 12.10 7.79
N LEU A 61 -2.82 10.85 7.36
CA LEU A 61 -3.91 9.91 7.12
C LEU A 61 -4.63 9.55 8.42
N LEU A 62 -3.86 9.19 9.46
CA LEU A 62 -4.40 8.89 10.79
C LEU A 62 -5.05 10.12 11.43
N ALA A 63 -4.46 11.30 11.26
CA ALA A 63 -5.02 12.56 11.74
C ALA A 63 -6.38 12.87 11.10
N ALA A 64 -6.48 12.74 9.78
CA ALA A 64 -7.71 12.97 9.04
C ALA A 64 -8.82 11.99 9.48
N TRP A 65 -8.50 10.70 9.57
CA TRP A 65 -9.44 9.69 10.05
C TRP A 65 -9.89 9.96 11.48
N ARG A 66 -8.96 10.32 12.38
CA ARG A 66 -9.30 10.69 13.76
C ARG A 66 -10.20 11.91 13.82
N ALA A 67 -9.99 12.88 12.94
CA ALA A 67 -10.78 14.11 12.86
C ALA A 67 -12.17 13.91 12.21
N GLY A 68 -12.44 12.73 11.64
CA GLY A 68 -13.67 12.47 10.86
C GLY A 68 -13.66 13.12 9.48
N ILE A 69 -12.47 13.28 8.89
CA ILE A 69 -12.24 13.93 7.59
C ILE A 69 -12.11 12.85 6.50
N ALA A 70 -12.78 13.08 5.37
CA ALA A 70 -12.63 12.22 4.20
C ALA A 70 -11.31 12.52 3.49
N VAL A 71 -10.55 11.47 3.15
CA VAL A 71 -9.23 11.61 2.53
C VAL A 71 -9.31 11.32 1.04
N LEU A 72 -8.73 12.19 0.22
CA LEU A 72 -8.43 11.93 -1.19
C LEU A 72 -6.93 11.66 -1.33
N LEU A 73 -6.59 10.55 -1.98
CA LEU A 73 -5.20 10.17 -2.28
C LEU A 73 -4.97 10.25 -3.80
N PRO A 74 -4.56 11.43 -4.30
CA PRO A 74 -4.21 11.63 -5.70
C PRO A 74 -2.98 10.81 -6.12
N ALA A 75 -3.01 10.25 -7.33
CA ALA A 75 -1.87 9.53 -7.92
C ALA A 75 -0.67 10.42 -8.28
N ASP A 76 -0.89 11.71 -8.51
CA ASP A 76 0.15 12.69 -8.86
C ASP A 76 -0.19 14.08 -8.29
N ALA A 77 0.82 14.95 -8.22
CA ALA A 77 0.67 16.34 -7.79
C ALA A 77 0.78 17.35 -8.95
N GLN A 78 0.58 16.93 -10.20
CA GLN A 78 0.67 17.83 -11.35
C GLN A 78 -0.35 18.96 -11.23
N ALA A 79 -0.01 20.13 -11.76
CA ALA A 79 -0.86 21.32 -11.68
C ALA A 79 -2.29 21.06 -12.19
N GLN A 80 -2.43 20.29 -13.28
CA GLN A 80 -3.73 19.93 -13.83
C GLN A 80 -4.54 19.03 -12.89
N THR A 81 -3.90 18.09 -12.18
CA THR A 81 -4.55 17.23 -11.18
C THR A 81 -5.01 18.05 -9.98
N ARG A 82 -4.13 18.92 -9.45
CA ARG A 82 -4.49 19.87 -8.37
C ARG A 82 -5.66 20.76 -8.76
N GLN A 83 -5.66 21.30 -9.98
CA GLN A 83 -6.75 22.16 -10.46
C GLN A 83 -8.07 21.38 -10.54
N ARG A 84 -8.08 20.18 -11.13
CA ARG A 84 -9.26 19.30 -11.23
C ARG A 84 -9.82 18.91 -9.86
N MET A 85 -8.94 18.72 -8.88
CA MET A 85 -9.30 18.30 -7.53
C MET A 85 -9.54 19.46 -6.56
N SER A 86 -9.26 20.71 -6.94
CA SER A 86 -9.43 21.87 -6.07
C SER A 86 -10.87 22.02 -5.55
N ALA A 87 -11.88 21.68 -6.37
CA ALA A 87 -13.29 21.68 -5.97
C ALA A 87 -13.69 20.45 -5.12
N GLN A 88 -12.79 19.49 -4.97
CA GLN A 88 -12.99 18.20 -4.31
C GLN A 88 -12.23 18.07 -2.98
N CYS A 89 -11.52 19.09 -2.54
CA CYS A 89 -10.87 19.11 -1.23
C CYS A 89 -10.88 20.52 -0.66
N ASP A 90 -11.00 20.63 0.67
CA ASP A 90 -10.89 21.91 1.37
C ASP A 90 -9.42 22.30 1.59
N LEU A 91 -8.54 21.29 1.66
CA LEU A 91 -7.11 21.45 1.87
C LEU A 91 -6.33 20.39 1.09
N TRP A 92 -5.21 20.81 0.51
CA TRP A 92 -4.21 19.93 -0.10
C TRP A 92 -2.93 19.99 0.74
N LEU A 93 -2.42 18.83 1.17
CA LEU A 93 -1.14 18.73 1.88
C LEU A 93 -0.10 18.00 1.05
N ASP A 94 1.05 18.64 0.91
CA ASP A 94 2.26 18.07 0.30
C ASP A 94 3.49 18.05 1.23
N ASN A 95 3.34 18.63 2.43
CA ASN A 95 4.23 18.50 3.59
C ASN A 95 3.42 18.82 4.86
N LEU A 96 4.04 18.62 6.04
CA LEU A 96 3.43 18.96 7.34
C LEU A 96 4.03 20.22 8.00
N ASP A 97 4.83 21.00 7.27
CA ASP A 97 5.57 22.13 7.83
C ASP A 97 4.62 23.20 8.39
N GLY A 98 4.91 23.66 9.61
CA GLY A 98 4.11 24.68 10.30
C GLY A 98 2.71 24.22 10.74
N LEU A 99 2.33 22.96 10.53
CA LEU A 99 1.07 22.39 11.03
C LEU A 99 1.22 21.73 12.40
N LEU A 100 2.46 21.36 12.76
CA LEU A 100 2.79 20.70 14.01
C LEU A 100 3.79 21.55 14.80
N ASN A 101 3.39 21.95 16.00
CA ASN A 101 4.25 22.59 16.99
C ASN A 101 4.17 21.81 18.31
N ALA A 102 5.24 21.86 19.13
CA ALA A 102 5.29 21.15 20.40
C ALA A 102 4.10 21.46 21.33
N ASP A 103 3.64 22.72 21.34
CA ASP A 103 2.52 23.19 22.17
C ASP A 103 1.14 23.06 21.49
N SER A 104 1.05 22.37 20.35
CA SER A 104 -0.22 22.20 19.65
C SER A 104 -1.18 21.37 20.49
N ALA A 105 -2.42 21.85 20.61
CA ALA A 105 -3.50 21.06 21.18
C ALA A 105 -3.66 19.75 20.41
N ALA A 106 -4.03 18.67 21.12
CA ALA A 106 -4.25 17.36 20.54
C ALA A 106 -5.67 16.89 20.81
N LEU A 107 -6.28 16.16 19.87
CA LEU A 107 -7.51 15.44 20.16
C LEU A 107 -7.25 14.32 21.16
N PRO A 108 -8.26 13.95 21.97
CA PRO A 108 -8.11 12.81 22.85
C PRO A 108 -7.89 11.52 22.03
N PRO A 109 -7.05 10.60 22.50
CA PRO A 109 -6.88 9.28 21.91
C PRO A 109 -8.23 8.56 21.82
N ALA A 110 -8.49 7.87 20.72
CA ALA A 110 -9.70 7.09 20.49
C ALA A 110 -9.43 6.04 19.41
N PRO A 111 -10.17 4.92 19.37
CA PRO A 111 -10.12 4.03 18.23
C PRO A 111 -10.64 4.75 16.99
N LEU A 112 -10.08 4.43 15.83
CA LEU A 112 -10.63 4.88 14.54
C LEU A 112 -11.89 4.09 14.21
N ASP A 113 -12.86 4.75 13.61
CA ASP A 113 -14.11 4.11 13.21
C ASP A 113 -13.93 3.42 11.85
N LEU A 114 -13.92 2.09 11.86
CA LEU A 114 -13.74 1.26 10.66
C LEU A 114 -14.78 1.55 9.57
N ASP A 115 -16.00 1.93 9.96
CA ASP A 115 -17.13 2.13 9.06
C ASP A 115 -17.35 3.59 8.69
N GLN A 116 -16.75 4.56 9.37
CA GLN A 116 -16.86 5.99 9.02
C GLN A 116 -15.61 6.55 8.36
N CYS A 117 -14.43 6.03 8.68
CA CYS A 117 -13.20 6.47 8.03
C CYS A 117 -13.20 6.08 6.55
N ARG A 118 -12.85 7.04 5.67
CA ARG A 118 -12.89 6.89 4.22
C ARG A 118 -11.58 7.34 3.57
N LEU A 119 -11.22 6.64 2.50
CA LEU A 119 -10.11 6.94 1.62
C LEU A 119 -10.58 6.82 0.17
N THR A 120 -10.42 7.88 -0.62
CA THR A 120 -10.70 7.87 -2.05
C THR A 120 -9.38 7.85 -2.82
N LEU A 121 -9.08 6.74 -3.47
CA LEU A 121 -7.94 6.61 -4.38
C LEU A 121 -8.31 7.23 -5.73
N CYS A 122 -7.45 8.12 -6.25
CA CYS A 122 -7.69 8.75 -7.55
C CYS A 122 -6.75 8.12 -8.58
N THR A 123 -7.27 7.22 -9.41
CA THR A 123 -6.49 6.57 -10.46
C THR A 123 -6.56 7.36 -11.76
N SER A 124 -5.46 7.42 -12.53
CA SER A 124 -5.45 8.00 -13.87
C SER A 124 -6.34 7.18 -14.80
N GLY A 125 -7.50 7.72 -15.17
CA GLY A 125 -8.36 7.11 -16.19
C GLY A 125 -7.76 7.30 -17.58
N SER A 126 -7.86 6.28 -18.43
CA SER A 126 -7.44 6.35 -19.84
C SER A 126 -8.25 7.34 -20.67
N SER A 127 -9.43 7.76 -20.19
CA SER A 127 -10.29 8.78 -20.78
C SER A 127 -9.95 10.23 -20.35
N GLY A 128 -8.94 10.43 -19.50
CA GLY A 128 -8.54 11.75 -18.98
C GLY A 128 -9.28 12.19 -17.71
N GLU A 129 -10.42 11.57 -17.38
CA GLU A 129 -11.08 11.73 -16.07
C GLU A 129 -10.55 10.70 -15.08
N ALA A 130 -10.11 11.16 -13.90
CA ALA A 130 -9.62 10.26 -12.86
C ALA A 130 -10.78 9.45 -12.28
N LYS A 131 -10.63 8.12 -12.24
CA LYS A 131 -11.59 7.26 -11.54
C LYS A 131 -11.34 7.39 -10.04
N LEU A 132 -12.40 7.73 -9.31
CA LEU A 132 -12.42 7.81 -7.85
C LEU A 132 -12.85 6.46 -7.30
N ILE A 133 -12.04 5.90 -6.41
CA ILE A 133 -12.28 4.58 -5.83
C ILE A 133 -12.31 4.73 -4.32
N ASP A 134 -13.52 4.65 -3.78
CA ASP A 134 -13.76 4.80 -2.35
C ASP A 134 -13.49 3.48 -1.61
N LYS A 135 -12.75 3.59 -0.51
CA LYS A 135 -12.46 2.52 0.43
C LYS A 135 -12.84 2.93 1.84
N SER A 136 -13.51 2.04 2.58
CA SER A 136 -13.65 2.15 4.02
C SER A 136 -12.38 1.69 4.73
N LEU A 137 -12.18 2.16 5.96
CA LEU A 137 -11.07 1.67 6.78
C LEU A 137 -11.20 0.17 7.08
N ARG A 138 -12.43 -0.36 7.21
CA ARG A 138 -12.70 -1.80 7.34
C ARG A 138 -12.08 -2.61 6.19
N GLN A 139 -12.27 -2.17 4.94
CA GLN A 139 -11.73 -2.87 3.77
C GLN A 139 -10.19 -2.90 3.80
N LEU A 140 -9.57 -1.77 4.14
CA LEU A 140 -8.11 -1.68 4.28
C LEU A 140 -7.59 -2.55 5.45
N ALA A 141 -8.29 -2.55 6.58
CA ALA A 141 -7.93 -3.35 7.75
C ALA A 141 -8.03 -4.86 7.48
N ASN A 142 -9.06 -5.28 6.74
CA ASN A 142 -9.22 -6.68 6.30
C ASN A 142 -8.03 -7.10 5.43
N GLU A 143 -7.64 -6.26 4.46
CA GLU A 143 -6.53 -6.57 3.55
C GLU A 143 -5.20 -6.61 4.30
N VAL A 144 -4.90 -5.62 5.14
CA VAL A 144 -3.69 -5.60 5.99
C VAL A 144 -3.60 -6.84 6.90
N THR A 145 -4.74 -7.30 7.44
CA THR A 145 -4.81 -8.53 8.24
C THR A 145 -4.47 -9.76 7.41
N ALA A 146 -4.99 -9.86 6.19
CA ALA A 146 -4.69 -10.98 5.29
C ALA A 146 -3.21 -11.02 4.88
N LEU A 147 -2.59 -9.86 4.65
CA LEU A 147 -1.14 -9.75 4.40
C LEU A 147 -0.32 -10.30 5.58
N GLU A 148 -0.68 -9.93 6.81
CA GLU A 148 0.00 -10.43 8.02
C GLU A 148 -0.17 -11.93 8.21
N GLN A 149 -1.35 -12.47 7.95
CA GLN A 149 -1.61 -13.91 8.06
C GLN A 149 -0.76 -14.72 7.07
N LEU A 150 -0.57 -14.23 5.85
CA LEU A 150 0.21 -14.92 4.82
C LEU A 150 1.71 -14.80 5.04
N TRP A 151 2.22 -13.59 5.29
CA TRP A 151 3.66 -13.31 5.21
C TRP A 151 4.26 -12.75 6.50
N GLY A 152 3.45 -12.44 7.52
CA GLY A 152 3.92 -11.81 8.75
C GLY A 152 4.97 -12.62 9.49
N LYS A 153 4.79 -13.94 9.56
CA LYS A 153 5.76 -14.87 10.16
C LYS A 153 7.10 -14.88 9.42
N GLN A 154 7.07 -14.85 8.09
CA GLN A 154 8.29 -14.88 7.27
C GLN A 154 9.06 -13.56 7.38
N LEU A 155 8.34 -12.44 7.39
CA LEU A 155 8.92 -11.12 7.53
C LEU A 155 9.52 -10.88 8.93
N GLY A 156 8.90 -11.39 9.99
CA GLY A 156 9.34 -11.12 11.36
C GLY A 156 9.41 -9.61 11.61
N SER A 157 10.58 -9.11 12.00
CA SER A 157 10.87 -7.69 12.24
C SER A 157 11.56 -6.99 11.05
N ALA A 158 11.51 -7.57 9.85
CA ALA A 158 12.17 -7.00 8.68
C ALA A 158 11.78 -5.53 8.44
N THR A 159 12.78 -4.71 8.16
CA THR A 159 12.58 -3.33 7.71
C THR A 159 12.04 -3.32 6.29
N ILE A 160 11.00 -2.54 6.04
CA ILE A 160 10.36 -2.45 4.73
C ILE A 160 11.04 -1.37 3.89
N LEU A 161 11.66 -1.82 2.80
CA LEU A 161 12.28 -0.95 1.79
C LEU A 161 11.41 -1.02 0.53
N GLY A 162 11.01 0.12 -0.02
CA GLY A 162 10.08 0.12 -1.16
C GLY A 162 10.49 1.10 -2.24
N SER A 163 10.24 0.73 -3.50
CA SER A 163 10.43 1.63 -4.66
C SER A 163 9.14 2.29 -5.14
N VAL A 164 8.00 1.79 -4.67
CA VAL A 164 6.68 2.24 -5.11
C VAL A 164 6.18 3.44 -4.29
N ALA A 165 5.46 4.34 -4.95
CA ALA A 165 4.83 5.49 -4.33
C ALA A 165 3.70 5.06 -3.37
N THR A 166 3.54 5.76 -2.25
CA THR A 166 2.52 5.46 -1.22
C THR A 166 1.14 6.02 -1.58
N GLN A 167 1.03 6.76 -2.67
CA GLN A 167 -0.20 7.31 -3.24
C GLN A 167 -1.05 6.25 -3.97
N HIS A 168 -0.47 5.07 -4.23
CA HIS A 168 -1.18 3.92 -4.80
C HIS A 168 -1.48 2.90 -3.72
N ILE A 169 -2.57 2.14 -3.88
CA ILE A 169 -3.05 1.17 -2.89
C ILE A 169 -1.95 0.17 -2.47
N TYR A 170 -1.16 -0.33 -3.42
CA TYR A 170 -0.05 -1.26 -3.15
C TYR A 170 1.01 -0.63 -2.24
N GLY A 171 1.49 0.56 -2.58
CA GLY A 171 2.48 1.25 -1.76
C GLY A 171 1.93 1.67 -0.40
N LEU A 172 0.68 2.13 -0.34
CA LEU A 172 0.01 2.48 0.91
C LEU A 172 -0.08 1.28 1.86
N LEU A 173 -0.56 0.13 1.37
CA LEU A 173 -0.72 -1.07 2.19
C LEU A 173 0.64 -1.62 2.62
N PHE A 174 1.54 -1.87 1.67
CA PHE A 174 2.77 -2.61 1.94
C PHE A 174 3.88 -1.78 2.57
N ARG A 175 3.95 -0.46 2.32
CA ARG A 175 4.97 0.42 2.92
C ARG A 175 4.52 1.15 4.17
N VAL A 176 3.20 1.31 4.38
CA VAL A 176 2.67 2.14 5.48
C VAL A 176 1.76 1.34 6.39
N LEU A 177 0.55 0.99 5.94
CA LEU A 177 -0.49 0.49 6.84
C LEU A 177 -0.13 -0.87 7.47
N TRP A 178 0.36 -1.81 6.65
CA TRP A 178 0.76 -3.13 7.13
C TRP A 178 1.96 -3.08 8.09
N PRO A 179 3.10 -2.43 7.76
CA PRO A 179 4.20 -2.33 8.71
C PRO A 179 3.84 -1.54 9.97
N LEU A 180 2.97 -0.52 9.90
CA LEU A 180 2.44 0.15 11.09
C LEU A 180 1.70 -0.80 12.01
N CYS A 181 0.80 -1.63 11.48
CA CYS A 181 0.04 -2.62 12.26
C CYS A 181 0.94 -3.75 12.80
N ALA A 182 1.95 -4.17 12.04
CA ALA A 182 2.86 -5.24 12.46
C ALA A 182 4.02 -4.78 13.35
N GLY A 183 4.26 -3.47 13.44
CA GLY A 183 5.37 -2.88 14.19
C GLY A 183 6.71 -3.16 13.54
N ARG A 184 6.74 -3.04 12.20
CA ARG A 184 7.95 -3.12 11.37
C ARG A 184 8.39 -1.72 10.99
N VAL A 185 9.69 -1.48 11.05
CA VAL A 185 10.29 -0.23 10.58
C VAL A 185 10.13 -0.14 9.07
N PHE A 186 9.84 1.04 8.53
CA PHE A 186 9.83 1.28 7.09
C PHE A 186 10.62 2.55 6.73
N LEU A 187 11.11 2.60 5.48
CA LEU A 187 11.75 3.81 4.98
C LEU A 187 10.73 4.88 4.59
N ARG A 188 11.03 6.10 5.03
CA ARG A 188 10.26 7.32 4.74
C ARG A 188 10.12 7.56 3.23
N ARG A 189 11.22 7.44 2.47
CA ARG A 189 11.24 7.72 1.04
C ARG A 189 11.30 6.46 0.20
N ALA A 190 10.64 6.48 -0.96
CA ALA A 190 10.77 5.43 -1.95
C ALA A 190 12.19 5.40 -2.52
N GLN A 191 12.69 4.23 -2.89
CA GLN A 191 13.98 4.02 -3.56
C GLN A 191 13.72 3.58 -5.02
N PRO A 192 13.51 4.52 -5.96
CA PRO A 192 13.09 4.20 -7.33
C PRO A 192 14.23 3.69 -8.22
N PHE A 193 15.48 3.72 -7.73
CA PHE A 193 16.66 3.24 -8.43
C PHE A 193 17.25 1.99 -7.76
N PRO A 194 17.67 0.97 -8.52
CA PRO A 194 18.26 -0.25 -7.98
C PRO A 194 19.45 -0.01 -7.03
N GLU A 195 20.33 0.92 -7.37
CA GLU A 195 21.53 1.25 -6.60
C GLU A 195 21.19 1.87 -5.25
N ASP A 196 20.15 2.72 -5.21
CA ASP A 196 19.64 3.30 -3.97
C ASP A 196 18.99 2.23 -3.09
N LEU A 197 18.15 1.36 -3.66
CA LEU A 197 17.53 0.28 -2.90
C LEU A 197 18.59 -0.68 -2.33
N GLN A 198 19.64 -0.98 -3.10
CA GLN A 198 20.78 -1.75 -2.60
C GLN A 198 21.47 -1.03 -1.44
N ARG A 199 21.81 0.26 -1.57
CA ARG A 199 22.50 1.00 -0.51
C ARG A 199 21.74 0.90 0.81
N GLU A 200 20.42 1.12 0.78
CA GLU A 200 19.58 1.02 1.97
C GLU A 200 19.48 -0.42 2.50
N SER A 201 19.43 -1.41 1.60
CA SER A 201 19.43 -2.83 1.98
C SER A 201 20.71 -3.22 2.73
N LEU A 202 21.87 -2.81 2.21
CA LEU A 202 23.17 -3.08 2.82
C LEU A 202 23.34 -2.35 4.16
N ALA A 203 22.81 -1.13 4.28
CA ALA A 203 22.81 -0.38 5.54
C ALA A 203 21.92 -1.03 6.61
N THR A 204 20.85 -1.71 6.19
CA THR A 204 19.90 -2.40 7.07
C THR A 204 20.42 -3.76 7.56
N GLY A 205 21.32 -4.41 6.79
CA GLY A 205 21.88 -5.72 7.14
C GLY A 205 20.98 -6.87 6.68
N THR A 206 20.68 -7.84 7.56
CA THR A 206 20.03 -9.12 7.16
C THR A 206 18.51 -9.18 7.39
N ASP A 207 17.90 -8.08 7.83
CA ASP A 207 16.49 -8.03 8.21
C ASP A 207 15.74 -6.97 7.41
N PHE A 208 15.61 -7.18 6.11
CA PHE A 208 14.82 -6.31 5.23
C PHE A 208 13.94 -7.09 4.25
N ALA A 209 12.91 -6.42 3.74
CA ALA A 209 12.05 -6.89 2.68
C ALA A 209 11.82 -5.81 1.63
N TRP A 210 11.61 -6.22 0.39
CA TRP A 210 11.40 -5.31 -0.73
C TRP A 210 9.94 -5.22 -1.13
N VAL A 211 9.45 -4.00 -1.31
CA VAL A 211 8.16 -3.67 -1.89
C VAL A 211 8.41 -2.93 -3.21
N ALA A 212 8.56 -3.71 -4.28
CA ALA A 212 9.07 -3.22 -5.56
C ALA A 212 8.00 -3.21 -6.66
N SER A 213 8.21 -2.36 -7.67
CA SER A 213 7.50 -2.45 -8.95
C SER A 213 8.22 -3.42 -9.90
N PRO A 214 7.50 -4.04 -10.86
CA PRO A 214 8.13 -4.79 -11.94
C PRO A 214 9.17 -3.98 -12.70
N ALA A 215 8.90 -2.70 -12.97
CA ALA A 215 9.81 -1.80 -13.66
C ALA A 215 11.17 -1.64 -12.96
N LEU A 216 11.19 -1.56 -11.62
CA LEU A 216 12.45 -1.53 -10.86
C LEU A 216 13.17 -2.88 -10.97
N LEU A 217 12.44 -3.97 -10.74
CA LEU A 217 13.02 -5.32 -10.74
C LEU A 217 13.66 -5.68 -12.09
N LYS A 218 13.04 -5.29 -13.22
CA LYS A 218 13.60 -5.45 -14.58
C LYS A 218 14.92 -4.70 -14.78
N ARG A 219 15.16 -3.62 -14.03
CA ARG A 219 16.34 -2.77 -14.16
C ARG A 219 17.47 -3.20 -13.21
N MET A 220 17.23 -4.16 -12.32
CA MET A 220 18.27 -4.69 -11.44
C MET A 220 19.26 -5.52 -12.27
N GLY A 221 20.43 -4.96 -12.54
CA GLY A 221 21.46 -5.61 -13.34
C GLY A 221 22.56 -6.29 -12.53
N ASP A 222 23.56 -6.81 -13.25
CA ASP A 222 24.76 -7.48 -12.69
C ASP A 222 25.66 -6.54 -11.86
N ASN A 223 25.43 -5.23 -11.90
CA ASN A 223 26.19 -4.25 -11.13
C ASN A 223 25.83 -4.26 -9.62
N LEU A 224 24.79 -4.98 -9.22
CA LEU A 224 24.39 -5.14 -7.84
C LEU A 224 25.20 -6.24 -7.12
N ASN A 225 25.42 -6.07 -5.82
CA ASN A 225 26.03 -7.04 -4.93
C ASN A 225 25.01 -8.10 -4.51
N TRP A 226 24.60 -8.94 -5.46
CA TRP A 226 23.64 -10.02 -5.25
C TRP A 226 23.98 -10.95 -4.07
N PRO A 227 25.25 -11.37 -3.85
CA PRO A 227 25.58 -12.17 -2.67
C PRO A 227 25.18 -11.53 -1.35
N ALA A 228 25.32 -10.22 -1.21
CA ALA A 228 24.89 -9.50 -0.01
C ALA A 228 23.35 -9.33 0.06
N LEU A 229 22.71 -9.16 -1.08
CA LEU A 229 21.25 -8.99 -1.18
C LEU A 229 20.45 -10.28 -1.00
N ARG A 230 21.06 -11.47 -1.11
CA ARG A 230 20.44 -12.78 -0.82
C ARG A 230 19.84 -12.89 0.59
N THR A 231 20.19 -11.98 1.49
CA THR A 231 19.68 -11.92 2.86
C THR A 231 18.27 -11.32 2.96
N VAL A 232 17.72 -10.81 1.85
CA VAL A 232 16.34 -10.31 1.78
C VAL A 232 15.34 -11.37 2.26
N ARG A 233 14.42 -10.97 3.14
CA ARG A 233 13.42 -11.89 3.72
C ARG A 233 12.30 -12.25 2.75
N GLN A 234 11.89 -11.27 1.97
CA GLN A 234 10.86 -11.41 0.95
C GLN A 234 10.96 -10.26 -0.06
N VAL A 235 10.74 -10.58 -1.33
CA VAL A 235 10.51 -9.58 -2.40
C VAL A 235 9.03 -9.63 -2.78
N PHE A 236 8.37 -8.47 -2.74
CA PHE A 236 7.01 -8.29 -3.24
C PHE A 236 7.02 -7.48 -4.53
N SER A 237 6.19 -7.88 -5.49
CA SER A 237 6.00 -7.19 -6.76
C SER A 237 4.52 -7.00 -7.07
N SER A 238 4.11 -5.79 -7.46
CA SER A 238 2.75 -5.51 -7.91
C SER A 238 2.68 -4.25 -8.77
N GLY A 239 1.49 -3.94 -9.30
CA GLY A 239 1.22 -2.78 -10.16
C GLY A 239 1.31 -3.06 -11.67
N GLY A 240 2.00 -4.13 -12.05
CA GLY A 240 2.15 -4.61 -13.44
C GLY A 240 2.58 -6.07 -13.47
N ALA A 241 2.73 -6.63 -14.67
CA ALA A 241 3.23 -7.99 -14.84
C ALA A 241 4.76 -8.03 -14.71
N LEU A 242 5.28 -8.91 -13.84
CA LEU A 242 6.70 -9.23 -13.83
C LEU A 242 6.99 -10.25 -14.94
N PRO A 243 7.93 -9.97 -15.88
CA PRO A 243 8.31 -10.94 -16.89
C PRO A 243 8.86 -12.21 -16.24
N GLY A 244 8.48 -13.36 -16.81
CA GLY A 244 8.91 -14.65 -16.28
C GLY A 244 10.44 -14.80 -16.24
N GLU A 245 11.14 -14.24 -17.23
CA GLU A 245 12.61 -14.22 -17.28
C GLU A 245 13.21 -13.45 -16.09
N THR A 246 12.70 -12.24 -15.79
CA THR A 246 13.14 -11.44 -14.64
C THR A 246 12.84 -12.14 -13.32
N ALA A 247 11.68 -12.78 -13.20
CA ALA A 247 11.33 -13.54 -11.99
C ALA A 247 12.29 -14.73 -11.77
N ALA A 248 12.64 -15.45 -12.85
CA ALA A 248 13.56 -16.58 -12.80
C ALA A 248 15.00 -16.13 -12.47
N GLU A 249 15.47 -15.06 -13.09
CA GLU A 249 16.78 -14.47 -12.81
C GLU A 249 16.89 -14.03 -11.33
N LEU A 250 15.87 -13.33 -10.81
CA LEU A 250 15.82 -12.96 -9.39
C LEU A 250 15.79 -14.20 -8.48
N HIS A 251 15.13 -15.29 -8.90
CA HIS A 251 15.15 -16.54 -8.15
C HIS A 251 16.56 -17.12 -8.06
N GLU A 252 17.32 -17.13 -9.15
CA GLU A 252 18.71 -17.59 -9.15
C GLU A 252 19.61 -16.69 -8.28
N LEU A 253 19.45 -15.37 -8.41
CA LEU A 253 20.27 -14.36 -7.74
C LEU A 253 19.98 -14.21 -6.24
N LEU A 254 18.73 -14.35 -5.83
CA LEU A 254 18.29 -14.18 -4.43
C LEU A 254 18.01 -15.51 -3.72
N GLY A 255 17.89 -16.62 -4.45
CA GLY A 255 17.51 -17.92 -3.91
C GLY A 255 16.02 -18.05 -3.58
N GLN A 256 15.18 -17.10 -4.00
CA GLN A 256 13.74 -17.08 -3.74
C GLN A 256 12.97 -16.43 -4.89
N TRP A 257 11.76 -16.90 -5.15
CA TRP A 257 10.88 -16.24 -6.10
C TRP A 257 10.34 -14.93 -5.51
N PRO A 258 10.25 -13.85 -6.31
CA PRO A 258 9.41 -12.72 -5.96
C PRO A 258 7.96 -13.18 -5.74
N THR A 259 7.33 -12.67 -4.69
CA THR A 259 5.90 -12.80 -4.48
C THR A 259 5.20 -11.73 -5.31
N GLU A 260 4.60 -12.14 -6.42
CA GLU A 260 3.78 -11.27 -7.23
C GLU A 260 2.37 -11.19 -6.63
N ILE A 261 1.81 -9.98 -6.56
CA ILE A 261 0.45 -9.70 -6.08
C ILE A 261 -0.39 -9.16 -7.25
N TYR A 262 -1.46 -9.87 -7.58
CA TYR A 262 -2.43 -9.46 -8.59
C TYR A 262 -3.63 -8.80 -7.94
N GLY A 263 -4.03 -7.67 -8.48
CA GLY A 263 -5.16 -6.87 -8.02
C GLY A 263 -5.19 -5.48 -8.65
N SER A 264 -6.16 -4.67 -8.24
CA SER A 264 -6.31 -3.28 -8.64
C SER A 264 -6.72 -2.40 -7.46
N SER A 265 -6.79 -1.09 -7.68
CA SER A 265 -7.33 -0.16 -6.68
C SER A 265 -8.79 -0.47 -6.33
N GLU A 266 -9.59 -0.92 -7.30
CA GLU A 266 -10.99 -1.31 -7.12
C GLU A 266 -11.13 -2.57 -6.28
N THR A 267 -10.33 -3.60 -6.57
CA THR A 267 -10.51 -4.93 -5.96
C THR A 267 -9.75 -5.12 -4.66
N GLY A 268 -8.70 -4.32 -4.42
CA GLY A 268 -7.61 -4.73 -3.53
C GLY A 268 -6.84 -5.92 -4.14
N GLY A 269 -6.03 -6.59 -3.32
CA GLY A 269 -5.39 -7.85 -3.70
C GLY A 269 -6.42 -8.94 -4.02
N ILE A 270 -6.26 -9.61 -5.16
CA ILE A 270 -7.11 -10.74 -5.59
C ILE A 270 -6.38 -12.06 -5.38
N ALA A 271 -5.11 -12.11 -5.76
CA ALA A 271 -4.33 -13.33 -5.71
C ALA A 271 -2.83 -13.04 -5.66
N TRP A 272 -2.05 -14.08 -5.40
CA TRP A 272 -0.59 -14.02 -5.40
C TRP A 272 0.02 -15.27 -6.02
N ARG A 273 1.27 -15.16 -6.45
CA ARG A 273 2.08 -16.31 -6.90
C ARG A 273 3.56 -16.10 -6.59
N GLN A 274 4.30 -17.19 -6.66
CA GLN A 274 5.76 -17.23 -6.51
C GLN A 274 6.33 -18.08 -7.64
N GLY A 275 6.61 -17.44 -8.77
CA GLY A 275 6.89 -18.13 -10.03
C GLY A 275 5.68 -18.88 -10.60
N GLY A 276 5.88 -19.53 -11.75
CA GLY A 276 4.83 -20.27 -12.46
C GLY A 276 3.69 -19.41 -13.02
N GLU A 277 2.69 -20.06 -13.59
CA GLU A 277 1.57 -19.39 -14.26
C GLU A 277 0.34 -19.16 -13.35
N LEU A 278 0.14 -20.05 -12.38
CA LEU A 278 -1.10 -20.09 -11.60
C LEU A 278 -1.07 -19.15 -10.40
N TRP A 279 -2.14 -18.37 -10.27
CA TRP A 279 -2.41 -17.46 -9.18
C TRP A 279 -3.23 -18.15 -8.10
N THR A 280 -2.82 -17.94 -6.85
CA THR A 280 -3.52 -18.41 -5.66
C THR A 280 -4.35 -17.27 -5.07
N PRO A 281 -5.69 -17.39 -5.01
CA PRO A 281 -6.55 -16.35 -4.44
C PRO A 281 -6.20 -16.08 -2.97
N PHE A 282 -6.38 -14.84 -2.52
CA PHE A 282 -6.34 -14.57 -1.07
C PHE A 282 -7.50 -15.29 -0.36
N ALA A 283 -7.29 -15.61 0.92
CA ALA A 283 -8.33 -16.20 1.75
C ALA A 283 -9.58 -15.29 1.78
N GLY A 284 -10.76 -15.89 1.62
CA GLY A 284 -12.04 -15.16 1.61
C GLY A 284 -12.39 -14.49 0.28
N ILE A 285 -11.56 -14.65 -0.76
CA ILE A 285 -11.89 -14.18 -2.11
C ILE A 285 -12.57 -15.31 -2.89
N GLU A 286 -13.79 -15.03 -3.34
CA GLU A 286 -14.55 -15.96 -4.18
C GLU A 286 -14.49 -15.49 -5.63
N LEU A 287 -13.96 -16.35 -6.49
CA LEU A 287 -13.79 -16.06 -7.91
C LEU A 287 -14.89 -16.71 -8.74
N GLY A 288 -15.24 -16.06 -9.83
CA GLY A 288 -16.03 -16.65 -10.91
C GLY A 288 -15.74 -15.97 -12.24
N GLN A 289 -16.40 -16.41 -13.28
CA GLN A 289 -16.26 -15.88 -14.63
C GLN A 289 -17.62 -15.54 -15.21
N ASN A 290 -17.69 -14.43 -15.95
CA ASN A 290 -18.87 -14.11 -16.74
C ASN A 290 -18.89 -14.93 -18.05
N ALA A 291 -19.91 -14.70 -18.90
CA ALA A 291 -20.09 -15.45 -20.14
C ALA A 291 -18.94 -15.23 -21.15
N GLU A 292 -18.25 -14.10 -21.07
CA GLU A 292 -17.10 -13.74 -21.90
C GLU A 292 -15.76 -14.25 -21.32
N GLY A 293 -15.78 -14.94 -20.17
CA GLY A 293 -14.60 -15.46 -19.49
C GLY A 293 -13.84 -14.43 -18.64
N ALA A 294 -14.37 -13.23 -18.47
CA ALA A 294 -13.78 -12.22 -17.61
C ALA A 294 -14.01 -12.53 -16.13
N LEU A 295 -12.98 -12.31 -15.32
CA LEU A 295 -13.00 -12.54 -13.89
C LEU A 295 -14.00 -11.59 -13.20
N HIS A 296 -14.82 -12.15 -12.33
CA HIS A 296 -15.55 -11.40 -11.31
C HIS A 296 -15.25 -11.98 -9.94
N LEU A 297 -15.37 -11.15 -8.90
CA LEU A 297 -15.09 -11.59 -7.54
C LEU A 297 -15.97 -10.91 -6.49
N THR A 298 -16.14 -11.61 -5.37
CA THR A 298 -16.53 -11.03 -4.08
C THR A 298 -15.37 -11.18 -3.10
N SER A 299 -15.19 -10.20 -2.22
CA SER A 299 -14.04 -10.15 -1.32
C SER A 299 -14.36 -9.31 -0.09
N PRO A 300 -13.75 -9.60 1.08
CA PRO A 300 -13.82 -8.72 2.26
C PRO A 300 -13.18 -7.33 2.04
N TYR A 301 -12.54 -7.08 0.90
CA TYR A 301 -11.96 -5.79 0.51
C TYR A 301 -12.93 -4.94 -0.34
N LEU A 302 -14.10 -5.48 -0.64
CA LEU A 302 -15.19 -4.85 -1.38
C LEU A 302 -16.36 -4.51 -0.43
N PRO A 303 -17.33 -3.68 -0.85
CA PRO A 303 -18.54 -3.49 -0.07
C PRO A 303 -19.28 -4.82 0.12
N ASP A 304 -19.94 -4.99 1.27
CA ASP A 304 -20.64 -6.25 1.56
C ASP A 304 -21.69 -6.58 0.49
N GLY A 305 -21.64 -7.82 -0.02
CA GLY A 305 -22.53 -8.29 -1.09
C GLY A 305 -22.24 -7.73 -2.48
N TYR A 306 -21.25 -6.84 -2.63
CA TYR A 306 -20.86 -6.30 -3.93
C TYR A 306 -19.93 -7.24 -4.67
N ARG A 307 -20.21 -7.44 -5.97
CA ARG A 307 -19.39 -8.21 -6.88
C ARG A 307 -18.71 -7.28 -7.87
N GLU A 308 -17.39 -7.26 -7.86
CA GLU A 308 -16.60 -6.49 -8.83
C GLU A 308 -16.31 -7.34 -10.06
N GLN A 309 -16.53 -6.75 -11.24
CA GLN A 309 -16.22 -7.35 -12.53
C GLN A 309 -14.93 -6.71 -13.07
N THR A 310 -13.93 -7.53 -13.38
CA THR A 310 -12.71 -7.06 -14.06
C THR A 310 -12.83 -7.23 -15.57
N ALA A 311 -11.85 -6.71 -16.31
CA ALA A 311 -11.69 -6.93 -17.74
C ALA A 311 -10.64 -8.01 -18.06
N ASP A 312 -10.19 -8.77 -17.05
CA ASP A 312 -9.14 -9.77 -17.21
C ASP A 312 -9.75 -11.15 -17.48
N ALA A 313 -9.34 -11.78 -18.57
CA ALA A 313 -9.68 -13.16 -18.88
C ALA A 313 -8.90 -14.10 -17.96
N VAL A 314 -9.58 -15.11 -17.42
CA VAL A 314 -8.96 -16.12 -16.55
C VAL A 314 -9.30 -17.53 -17.00
N GLU A 315 -8.56 -18.50 -16.48
CA GLU A 315 -8.92 -19.92 -16.55
C GLU A 315 -8.83 -20.48 -15.13
N ILE A 316 -9.98 -20.66 -14.48
CA ILE A 316 -10.06 -21.15 -13.11
C ILE A 316 -9.96 -22.67 -13.10
N GLN A 317 -9.02 -23.20 -12.31
CA GLN A 317 -8.75 -24.61 -12.12
C GLN A 317 -9.65 -25.20 -11.02
N ALA A 318 -9.79 -26.52 -10.99
CA ALA A 318 -10.61 -27.22 -10.00
C ALA A 318 -10.16 -27.00 -8.55
N ASP A 319 -8.89 -26.65 -8.32
CA ASP A 319 -8.33 -26.34 -7.00
C ASP A 319 -8.52 -24.87 -6.58
N GLY A 320 -9.22 -24.07 -7.40
CA GLY A 320 -9.49 -22.65 -7.16
C GLY A 320 -8.39 -21.69 -7.60
N ARG A 321 -7.20 -22.18 -7.99
CA ARG A 321 -6.17 -21.35 -8.62
C ARG A 321 -6.57 -20.99 -10.05
N PHE A 322 -5.93 -19.99 -10.64
CA PHE A 322 -6.24 -19.59 -12.01
C PHE A 322 -5.04 -19.11 -12.81
N ALA A 323 -5.10 -19.27 -14.13
CA ALA A 323 -4.18 -18.61 -15.06
C ALA A 323 -4.79 -17.29 -15.56
N LEU A 324 -3.99 -16.23 -15.65
CA LEU A 324 -4.39 -15.00 -16.36
C LEU A 324 -4.16 -15.17 -17.87
N ARG A 325 -5.18 -14.85 -18.67
CA ARG A 325 -5.17 -14.96 -20.14
C ARG A 325 -5.14 -13.60 -20.84
N GLY A 326 -4.79 -12.55 -20.10
CA GLY A 326 -4.72 -11.18 -20.59
C GLY A 326 -6.03 -10.41 -20.46
N ARG A 327 -6.07 -9.18 -20.99
CA ARG A 327 -7.26 -8.33 -20.95
C ARG A 327 -8.17 -8.58 -22.15
N LEU A 328 -9.47 -8.56 -21.91
CA LEU A 328 -10.49 -8.59 -22.96
C LEU A 328 -10.73 -7.21 -23.58
N ASP A 329 -10.34 -6.14 -22.89
CA ASP A 329 -10.38 -4.79 -23.45
C ASP A 329 -9.05 -4.37 -24.08
N ARG A 330 -9.02 -3.16 -24.66
CA ARG A 330 -7.85 -2.61 -25.36
C ARG A 330 -6.92 -1.79 -24.45
N ILE A 331 -7.09 -1.84 -23.13
CA ILE A 331 -6.35 -0.97 -22.21
C ILE A 331 -5.05 -1.66 -21.78
N ILE A 332 -3.91 -1.10 -22.18
CA ILE A 332 -2.57 -1.54 -21.74
C ILE A 332 -2.08 -0.60 -20.65
N LYS A 333 -1.56 -1.15 -19.54
CA LYS A 333 -0.81 -0.36 -18.55
C LYS A 333 0.59 -0.10 -19.09
N LEU A 334 0.91 1.15 -19.38
CA LEU A 334 2.28 1.58 -19.67
C LEU A 334 3.00 1.83 -18.34
N GLU A 335 4.19 1.23 -18.19
CA GLU A 335 5.11 1.44 -17.06
C GLU A 335 6.01 2.67 -17.28
#